data_AF-A0A9D8P918-F1
#
_entry.id   AF-A0A9D8P918-F1
#
_cell.length_a   1.000
_cell.length_b   1.000
_cell.length_c   1.000
_cell.angle_alpha   90.00
_cell.angle_beta   90.00
_cell.angle_gamma   90.00
#
_symmetry.space_group_name_H-M   'P 1'
#
loop_
_entity.id
_entity.type
_entity.pdbx_description
1 polymer ?
#
loop_
_entity_poly.entity_id
_entity_poly.type
_entity_poly.pdbx_seq_one_letter_code
_entity_poly.pdbx_strand_id
1 'polypeptide(L)' 'MLCSNAIAFYKKAIKDFEQKYNLSTRAFLKKFEAGEIGDDADYFDWHAFAKLLDQWQKTQSAIRSAIQ' A
#
# COMPACT_ATOMS: atom_id res chain seq x y z
N MET A 1 -14.58 -11.98 3.56
CA MET A 1 -14.60 -10.89 4.56
C MET A 1 -13.19 -10.41 4.93
N LEU A 2 -12.25 -11.33 5.23
CA LEU A 2 -10.88 -10.98 5.64
C LEU A 2 -10.12 -10.08 4.64
N CYS A 3 -10.05 -10.45 3.35
CA CYS A 3 -9.31 -9.64 2.36
C CYS A 3 -9.92 -8.24 2.19
N SER A 4 -11.25 -8.10 2.27
CA SER A 4 -11.93 -6.82 2.16
C SER A 4 -11.54 -5.87 3.29
N ASN A 5 -11.46 -6.37 4.52
CA ASN A 5 -11.07 -5.57 5.69
C ASN A 5 -9.59 -5.17 5.63
N ALA A 6 -8.70 -6.09 5.25
CA ALA A 6 -7.27 -5.79 5.07
C ALA A 6 -7.05 -4.73 3.98
N ILE A 7 -7.72 -4.86 2.83
CA ILE A 7 -7.65 -3.88 1.74
C ILE A 7 -8.15 -2.51 2.21
N ALA A 8 -9.27 -2.45 2.94
CA ALA A 8 -9.80 -1.19 3.45
C ALA A 8 -8.84 -0.51 4.44
N PHE A 9 -8.22 -1.28 5.35
CA PHE A 9 -7.22 -0.79 6.28
C PHE A 9 -6.03 -0.17 5.55
N TYR A 10 -5.39 -0.91 4.63
CA TYR A 10 -4.20 -0.40 3.93
C TYR A 10 -4.53 0.80 3.04
N LYS A 11 -5.70 0.82 2.38
CA LYS A 11 -6.14 2.00 1.61
C LYS A 11 -6.27 3.24 2.48
N LYS A 12 -6.81 3.10 3.69
CA LYS A 12 -6.93 4.22 4.63
C LYS A 12 -5.55 4.69 5.09
N ALA A 13 -4.71 3.78 5.58
CA ALA A 13 -3.38 4.12 6.07
C ALA A 13 -2.51 4.80 4.99
N ILE A 14 -2.55 4.29 3.77
CA ILE A 14 -1.86 4.89 2.62
C ILE A 14 -2.37 6.31 2.34
N LYS A 15 -3.68 6.53 2.38
CA LYS A 15 -4.26 7.86 2.17
C LYS A 15 -3.81 8.84 3.27
N ASP A 16 -3.71 8.38 4.52
CA ASP A 16 -3.24 9.18 5.64
C ASP A 16 -1.77 9.62 5.40
N PHE A 17 -0.91 8.74 4.86
CA PHE A 17 0.46 9.11 4.44
C PHE A 17 0.49 10.08 3.25
N GLU A 18 -0.33 9.84 2.22
CA GLU A 18 -0.42 10.73 1.06
C GLU A 18 -0.79 12.16 1.47
N GLN A 19 -1.68 12.30 2.45
CA GLN A 19 -2.06 13.59 3.03
C GLN A 19 -0.95 14.18 3.91
N LYS A 20 -0.35 13.39 4.80
CA LYS A 20 0.72 13.85 5.71
C LYS A 20 1.91 14.43 4.93
N TYR A 21 2.33 13.74 3.87
CA TYR A 21 3.52 14.10 3.09
C TYR A 21 3.20 14.88 1.80
N ASN A 22 1.92 15.14 1.52
CA ASN A 22 1.44 15.77 0.29
C ASN A 22 2.08 15.16 -0.98
N LEU A 23 2.14 13.83 -1.01
CA LEU A 23 2.86 13.06 -2.03
C LEU A 23 2.04 11.82 -2.38
N SER A 24 1.82 11.57 -3.69
CA SER A 24 1.13 10.34 -4.08
C SER A 24 1.98 9.11 -3.79
N THR A 25 1.35 7.98 -3.46
CA THR A 25 2.05 6.70 -3.21
C THR A 25 2.92 6.28 -4.39
N ARG A 26 2.47 6.52 -5.62
CA ARG A 26 3.26 6.21 -6.83
C ARG A 26 4.57 7.02 -6.87
N ALA A 27 4.48 8.32 -6.59
CA ALA A 27 5.65 9.20 -6.58
C ALA A 27 6.57 8.87 -5.40
N PHE A 28 5.99 8.58 -4.24
CA PHE A 28 6.71 8.10 -3.06
C PHE A 28 7.51 6.83 -3.37
N LEU A 29 6.88 5.76 -3.85
CA LEU A 29 7.54 4.49 -4.16
C LEU A 29 8.70 4.66 -5.14
N LYS A 30 8.51 5.48 -6.19
CA LYS A 30 9.58 5.76 -7.16
C LYS A 30 10.81 6.38 -6.48
N LYS A 31 10.62 7.36 -5.60
CA LYS A 31 11.70 8.03 -4.87
C LYS A 31 12.35 7.12 -3.82
N PHE A 32 11.52 6.37 -3.08
CA PHE A 32 11.97 5.44 -2.04
C PHE A 32 12.82 4.30 -2.61
N GLU A 33 12.37 3.66 -3.69
CA GLU A 33 13.11 2.59 -4.35
C GLU A 33 14.39 3.09 -5.05
N ALA A 34 14.43 4.38 -5.43
CA ALA A 34 15.63 5.03 -5.97
C ALA A 34 16.61 5.53 -4.89
N GLY A 35 16.25 5.46 -3.60
CA GLY A 35 17.04 6.03 -2.50
C GLY A 35 17.08 7.56 -2.48
N GLU A 36 16.12 8.23 -3.13
CA GLU A 36 16.05 9.69 -3.28
C GLU A 36 15.22 10.38 -2.18
N ILE A 37 14.68 9.61 -1.23
CA ILE A 37 13.92 10.11 -0.08
C ILE A 37 14.46 9.43 1.17
N GLY A 38 14.37 10.12 2.30
CA GLY A 38 15.05 9.73 3.55
C GLY A 38 14.60 8.41 4.16
N ASP A 39 14.93 8.22 5.43
CA ASP A 39 14.77 6.99 6.20
C ASP A 39 13.77 7.13 7.36
N ASP A 40 12.78 8.02 7.21
CA ASP A 40 11.69 8.14 8.17
C ASP A 40 10.99 6.78 8.33
N ALA A 41 10.69 6.39 9.58
CA ALA A 41 9.99 5.16 9.91
C ALA A 41 8.66 5.05 9.13
N ASP A 42 7.98 6.18 8.96
CA ASP A 42 6.76 6.27 8.16
C ASP A 42 6.95 5.83 6.70
N TYR A 43 8.13 6.07 6.11
CA TYR A 43 8.40 5.64 4.73
C TYR A 43 8.51 4.13 4.61
N PHE A 44 9.11 3.47 5.60
CA PHE A 44 9.15 2.01 5.63
C PHE A 44 7.75 1.41 5.78
N ASP A 45 6.94 1.97 6.68
CA ASP A 45 5.55 1.55 6.87
C ASP A 45 4.70 1.79 5.61
N TRP A 46 4.83 2.97 4.99
CA TRP A 46 4.11 3.30 3.77
C TRP A 46 4.50 2.37 2.62
N HIS A 47 5.80 2.11 2.43
CA HIS A 47 6.28 1.16 1.43
C HIS A 47 5.72 -0.25 1.68
N ALA A 48 5.80 -0.74 2.93
CA ALA A 48 5.27 -2.04 3.30
C ALA A 48 3.76 -2.14 3.05
N PHE A 49 2.98 -1.12 3.44
CA PHE A 49 1.53 -1.10 3.26
C PHE A 49 1.13 -1.07 1.79
N ALA A 50 1.88 -0.35 0.94
CA ALA A 50 1.64 -0.35 -0.50
C ALA A 50 1.84 -1.74 -1.12
N LYS A 51 2.91 -2.46 -0.72
CA LYS A 51 3.15 -3.84 -1.19
C LYS A 51 2.09 -4.82 -0.65
N LEU A 52 1.71 -4.70 0.62
CA LEU A 52 0.68 -5.55 1.22
C LEU A 52 -0.68 -5.32 0.57
N LEU A 53 -1.06 -4.08 0.28
CA LEU A 53 -2.31 -3.77 -0.43
C LEU A 53 -2.37 -4.48 -1.79
N ASP A 54 -1.31 -4.37 -2.60
CA ASP A 54 -1.21 -5.06 -3.89
C ASP A 54 -1.36 -6.58 -3.74
N GLN A 55 -0.67 -7.18 -2.76
CA GLN A 55 -0.75 -8.62 -2.50
C GLN A 55 -2.16 -9.06 -2.08
N TRP A 56 -2.82 -8.35 -1.16
CA TRP A 56 -4.18 -8.67 -0.73
C TRP A 56 -5.20 -8.52 -1.86
N GLN A 57 -5.01 -7.55 -2.76
CA GLN A 57 -5.84 -7.40 -3.96
C GLN A 57 -5.66 -8.55 -4.94
N LYS A 58 -4.41 -9.00 -5.16
CA LYS A 58 -4.11 -10.19 -5.97
C LYS A 58 -4.72 -11.45 -5.37
N THR A 59 -4.56 -11.67 -4.06
CA THR A 59 -5.17 -12.80 -3.35
C THR A 59 -6.70 -12.78 -3.45
N GLN A 60 -7.33 -11.62 -3.23
CA GLN A 60 -8.78 -11.49 -3.37
C GLN A 60 -9.26 -11.82 -4.79
N SER A 61 -8.52 -11.39 -5.80
CA SER A 61 -8.84 -11.66 -7.21
C SER A 61 -8.71 -13.14 -7.52
N ALA A 62 -7.61 -13.78 -7.09
CA ALA A 62 -7.39 -15.21 -7.30
C ALA A 62 -8.47 -16.08 -6.63
N ILE A 63 -8.84 -15.78 -5.39
CA ILE A 63 -9.91 -16.49 -4.68
C ILE A 63 -11.24 -16.32 -5.40
N ARG A 64 -11.56 -15.11 -5.88
CA ARG A 64 -12.80 -14.84 -6.60
C ARG A 64 -12.88 -15.63 -7.90
N SER A 65 -11.78 -15.70 -8.65
CA SER A 65 -11.71 -16.45 -9.91
C SER A 65 -11.80 -17.97 -9.71
N ALA A 66 -11.39 -18.49 -8.55
CA ALA A 66 -11.45 -19.92 -8.25
C ALA A 66 -12.83 -20.41 -7.75
N ILE A 67 -13.73 -19.48 -7.43
CA ILE A 67 -15.10 -19.78 -6.94
C ILE A 67 -16.15 -19.60 -8.07
N GLN A 68 -15.78 -18.98 -9.19
CA GLN A 68 -16.58 -18.98 -10.43
C GLN A 68 -16.35 -20.26 -11.23
#